data_AF-A0A356FT51-F1
#
_entry.id   AF-A0A356FT51-F1
#
_cell.length_a   1.000
_cell.length_b   1.000
_cell.length_c   1.000
_cell.angle_alpha   90.00
_cell.angle_beta   90.00
_cell.angle_gamma   90.00
#
_symmetry.space_group_name_H-M   'P 1'
#
loop_
_entity.id
_entity.type
_entity.pdbx_description
1 polymer ?
#
loop_
_entity_poly.entity_id
_entity_poly.type
_entity_poly.pdbx_seq_one_letter_code
_entity_poly.pdbx_strand_id
1 'polypeptide(L)'
;MNPKSSGSVLVAILAIIALLAYLVTRFVDEAVDDLKYRTLFNQSPEIRAYAYSMLELSLATIHEVALIDGGKLYAPEQGWVDPLNYAQERPPNGYSVTIDITDESTHLPINLIDESTLNRILEDTFDIDFGTTRELSSTLADWIDSNENQRLNGAESEDYLDEDPPYRAANGPLQSLNELRLIKVWQ
;
A
#
# COMPACT_ATOMS: atom_id res chain seq x y z
N MET A 1 70.15 -24.75 42.92
CA MET A 1 69.59 -24.70 41.56
C MET A 1 68.15 -24.22 41.64
N ASN A 2 67.78 -23.30 40.75
CA ASN A 2 66.64 -22.37 40.79
C ASN A 2 65.25 -22.91 41.21
N PRO A 3 64.56 -22.25 42.17
CA PRO A 3 63.10 -22.25 42.25
C PRO A 3 62.55 -20.96 41.62
N LYS A 4 62.37 -20.95 40.29
CA LYS A 4 61.66 -19.87 39.59
C LYS A 4 60.84 -20.47 38.42
N SER A 5 59.69 -21.06 38.73
CA SER A 5 58.75 -21.52 37.68
C SER A 5 57.26 -21.36 38.03
N SER A 6 56.92 -20.99 39.27
CA SER A 6 55.51 -20.84 39.69
C SER A 6 54.85 -19.56 39.16
N GLY A 7 55.62 -18.49 38.94
CA GLY A 7 55.10 -17.22 38.41
C GLY A 7 54.88 -17.20 36.90
N SER A 8 55.70 -17.93 36.13
CA SER A 8 55.57 -17.98 34.66
C SER A 8 54.35 -18.77 34.20
N VAL A 9 53.93 -19.79 34.96
CA VAL A 9 52.72 -20.57 34.67
C VAL A 9 51.47 -19.71 34.82
N LEU A 10 51.39 -18.89 35.88
CA LEU A 10 50.27 -17.98 36.09
C LEU A 10 50.18 -16.92 34.96
N VAL A 11 51.33 -16.37 34.55
CA VAL A 11 51.40 -15.40 33.45
C VAL A 11 50.96 -16.04 32.12
N ALA A 12 51.37 -17.28 31.85
CA ALA A 12 50.94 -18.00 30.65
C ALA A 12 49.43 -18.25 30.62
N ILE A 13 48.83 -18.65 31.77
CA ILE A 13 47.39 -18.87 31.88
C ILE A 13 46.62 -17.56 31.69
N LEU A 14 47.06 -16.48 32.33
CA LEU A 14 46.45 -15.15 32.16
C LEU A 14 46.54 -14.66 30.71
N ALA A 15 47.67 -14.90 30.04
CA ALA A 15 47.84 -14.54 28.63
C ALA A 15 46.87 -15.33 27.72
N ILE A 16 46.66 -16.62 28.00
CA ILE A 16 45.71 -17.45 27.24
C ILE A 16 44.27 -17.00 27.50
N ILE A 17 43.89 -16.72 28.76
CA ILE A 17 42.54 -16.23 29.10
C ILE A 17 42.29 -14.87 28.46
N ALA A 18 43.27 -13.96 28.50
CA ALA A 18 43.15 -12.64 27.86
C ALA A 18 43.00 -12.76 26.34
N LEU A 19 43.75 -13.66 25.71
CA LEU A 19 43.65 -13.92 24.27
C LEU A 19 42.29 -14.54 23.90
N LEU A 20 41.80 -15.50 24.70
CA LEU A 20 40.48 -16.09 24.49
C LEU A 20 39.36 -15.07 24.68
N ALA A 21 39.42 -14.24 25.72
CA ALA A 21 38.46 -13.17 25.95
C ALA A 21 38.45 -12.20 24.77
N TYR A 22 39.62 -11.80 24.29
CA TYR A 22 39.75 -10.93 23.11
C TYR A 22 39.13 -11.56 21.85
N LEU A 23 39.41 -12.84 21.58
CA LEU A 23 38.83 -13.54 20.43
C LEU A 23 37.31 -13.65 20.52
N VAL A 24 36.77 -13.95 21.71
CA VAL A 24 35.33 -14.02 21.95
C VAL A 24 34.68 -12.66 21.72
N THR A 25 35.25 -11.58 22.26
CA THR A 25 34.73 -10.22 22.04
C THR A 25 34.73 -9.86 20.56
N ARG A 26 35.83 -10.11 19.85
CA ARG A 26 35.93 -9.84 18.40
C ARG A 26 34.91 -10.62 17.59
N PHE A 27 34.70 -11.90 17.93
CA PHE A 27 33.68 -12.73 17.28
C PHE A 27 32.27 -12.22 17.53
N VAL A 28 31.95 -11.81 18.76
CA VAL A 28 30.64 -11.24 19.10
C VAL A 28 30.39 -9.94 18.35
N ASP A 29 31.37 -9.03 18.31
CA ASP A 29 31.24 -7.75 17.59
C ASP A 29 30.97 -8.00 16.09
N GLU A 30 31.74 -8.89 15.47
CA GLU A 30 31.60 -9.23 14.05
C GLU A 30 30.26 -9.93 13.74
N ALA A 31 29.84 -10.87 14.59
CA ALA A 31 28.56 -11.55 14.45
C ALA A 31 27.36 -10.60 14.62
N VAL A 32 27.45 -9.65 15.55
CA VAL A 32 26.41 -8.63 15.77
C VAL A 32 26.30 -7.70 14.58
N ASP A 33 27.42 -7.26 14.00
CA ASP A 33 27.42 -6.35 12.85
C ASP A 33 26.94 -7.05 11.56
N ASP A 34 27.34 -8.30 11.33
CA ASP A 34 26.81 -9.12 10.22
C ASP A 34 25.30 -9.35 10.36
N LEU A 35 24.82 -9.61 11.58
CA LEU A 35 23.40 -9.82 11.85
C LEU A 35 22.58 -8.52 11.66
N LYS A 36 23.11 -7.36 12.06
CA LYS A 36 22.49 -6.06 11.76
C LYS A 36 22.39 -5.80 10.26
N TYR A 37 23.46 -6.10 9.52
CA TYR A 37 23.46 -5.93 8.06
C TYR A 37 22.43 -6.87 7.40
N ARG A 38 22.42 -8.16 7.77
CA ARG A 38 21.47 -9.13 7.22
C ARG A 38 20.03 -8.82 7.57
N THR A 39 19.74 -8.38 8.79
CA THR A 39 18.37 -8.02 9.18
C THR A 39 17.83 -6.84 8.35
N LEU A 40 18.63 -5.80 8.11
CA LEU A 40 18.21 -4.65 7.30
C LEU A 40 17.84 -5.04 5.86
N PHE A 41 18.60 -5.94 5.23
CA PHE A 41 18.36 -6.30 3.82
C PHE A 41 17.43 -7.51 3.64
N ASN A 42 17.39 -8.44 4.60
CA ASN A 42 16.61 -9.69 4.48
C ASN A 42 15.23 -9.62 5.14
N GLN A 43 14.95 -8.61 5.99
CA GLN A 43 13.60 -8.39 6.53
C GLN A 43 12.61 -7.91 5.46
N SER A 44 13.06 -7.13 4.47
CA SER A 44 12.13 -6.56 3.47
C SER A 44 11.40 -7.62 2.64
N PRO A 45 12.06 -8.69 2.13
CA PRO A 45 11.36 -9.80 1.48
C PRO A 45 10.41 -10.57 2.41
N GLU A 46 10.84 -10.88 3.64
CA GLU A 46 10.06 -11.66 4.60
C GLU A 46 8.83 -10.91 5.10
N ILE A 47 8.97 -9.61 5.42
CA ILE A 47 7.86 -8.74 5.85
C ILE A 47 6.85 -8.57 4.72
N ARG A 48 7.30 -8.38 3.48
CA ARG A 48 6.40 -8.27 2.33
C ARG A 48 5.66 -9.57 2.06
N ALA A 49 6.34 -10.72 2.11
CA ALA A 49 5.69 -12.02 1.96
C ALA A 49 4.64 -12.25 3.07
N TYR A 50 4.96 -11.84 4.28
CA TYR A 50 4.04 -11.89 5.40
C TYR A 50 2.84 -10.94 5.23
N ALA A 51 3.07 -9.71 4.76
CA ALA A 51 1.99 -8.77 4.44
C ALA A 51 1.05 -9.31 3.35
N TYR A 52 1.59 -9.96 2.31
CA TYR A 52 0.77 -10.65 1.31
C TYR A 52 -0.03 -11.81 1.93
N SER A 53 0.56 -12.56 2.85
CA SER A 53 -0.18 -13.61 3.56
C SER A 53 -1.35 -13.05 4.37
N MET A 54 -1.19 -11.86 4.99
CA MET A 54 -2.27 -11.17 5.70
C MET A 54 -3.34 -10.59 4.75
N LEU A 55 -2.95 -10.14 3.55
CA LEU A 55 -3.89 -9.76 2.50
C LEU A 55 -4.74 -10.97 2.07
N GLU A 56 -4.12 -12.11 1.80
CA GLU A 56 -4.82 -13.34 1.43
C GLU A 56 -5.77 -13.80 2.53
N LEU A 57 -5.34 -13.73 3.80
CA LEU A 57 -6.20 -14.01 4.95
C LEU A 57 -7.42 -13.09 4.99
N SER A 58 -7.21 -11.81 4.70
CA SER A 58 -8.28 -10.80 4.65
C SER A 58 -9.28 -11.11 3.54
N LEU A 59 -8.80 -11.41 2.33
CA LEU A 59 -9.62 -11.78 1.19
C LEU A 59 -10.40 -13.08 1.45
N ALA A 60 -9.76 -14.08 2.05
CA ALA A 60 -10.41 -15.34 2.41
C ALA A 60 -11.52 -15.11 3.44
N THR A 61 -11.28 -14.29 4.46
CA THR A 61 -12.29 -13.92 5.46
C THR A 61 -13.48 -13.22 4.81
N ILE A 62 -13.24 -12.20 3.99
CA ILE A 62 -14.28 -11.46 3.25
C ILE A 62 -15.12 -12.43 2.41
N HIS A 63 -14.46 -13.32 1.67
CA HIS A 63 -15.14 -14.30 0.81
C HIS A 63 -15.97 -15.31 1.61
N GLU A 64 -15.45 -15.84 2.71
CA GLU A 64 -16.17 -16.78 3.58
C GLU A 64 -17.39 -16.12 4.21
N VAL A 65 -17.23 -14.92 4.77
CA VAL A 65 -18.34 -14.15 5.35
C VAL A 65 -19.41 -13.84 4.30
N ALA A 66 -19.00 -13.47 3.09
CA ALA A 66 -19.95 -13.24 1.99
C ALA A 66 -20.73 -14.51 1.63
N LEU A 67 -20.08 -15.68 1.57
CA LEU A 67 -20.73 -16.96 1.27
C LEU A 67 -21.79 -17.35 2.29
N ILE A 68 -21.57 -17.04 3.57
CA ILE A 68 -22.54 -17.28 4.64
C ILE A 68 -23.86 -16.52 4.37
N ASP A 69 -23.76 -15.32 3.80
CA ASP A 69 -24.90 -14.43 3.56
C ASP A 69 -25.28 -14.33 2.06
N GLY A 70 -25.29 -15.48 1.38
CA GLY A 70 -25.77 -15.59 0.00
C GLY A 70 -24.88 -14.89 -1.04
N GLY A 71 -23.59 -14.76 -0.75
CA GLY A 71 -22.59 -14.11 -1.60
C GLY A 71 -22.56 -12.59 -1.45
N LYS A 72 -23.06 -12.03 -0.35
CA LYS A 72 -23.18 -10.58 -0.16
C LYS A 72 -22.60 -10.11 1.17
N LEU A 73 -22.11 -8.88 1.16
CA LEU A 73 -21.63 -8.15 2.32
C LEU A 73 -22.51 -6.93 2.48
N TYR A 74 -22.92 -6.65 3.71
CA TYR A 74 -23.86 -5.57 4.02
C TYR A 74 -23.37 -4.69 5.16
N ALA A 75 -22.68 -5.26 6.15
CA ALA A 75 -22.34 -4.54 7.35
C ALA A 75 -21.08 -5.08 8.06
N PRO A 76 -20.25 -4.21 8.68
CA PRO A 76 -19.07 -4.61 9.45
C PRO A 76 -19.33 -5.67 10.52
N GLU A 77 -20.53 -5.70 11.10
CA GLU A 77 -20.94 -6.62 12.16
C GLU A 77 -20.94 -8.09 11.71
N GLN A 78 -20.89 -8.35 10.40
CA GLN A 78 -20.69 -9.68 9.84
C GLN A 78 -19.28 -10.25 10.13
N GLY A 79 -18.34 -9.42 10.63
CA GLY A 79 -17.03 -9.86 11.12
C GLY A 79 -15.89 -9.80 10.11
N TRP A 80 -16.17 -9.40 8.86
CA TRP A 80 -15.14 -9.29 7.81
C TRP A 80 -14.14 -8.14 8.04
N VAL A 81 -14.44 -7.19 8.93
CA VAL A 81 -13.57 -6.05 9.27
C VAL A 81 -12.38 -6.42 10.17
N ASP A 82 -12.39 -7.58 10.82
CA ASP A 82 -11.29 -8.06 11.66
C ASP A 82 -10.88 -9.50 11.28
N PRO A 83 -10.13 -9.66 10.17
CA PRO A 83 -9.73 -10.98 9.68
C PRO A 83 -8.85 -11.76 10.64
N LEU A 84 -8.01 -11.08 11.42
CA LEU A 84 -7.10 -11.73 12.37
C LEU A 84 -7.90 -12.42 13.48
N ASN A 85 -8.89 -11.74 14.04
CA ASN A 85 -9.75 -12.31 15.06
C ASN A 85 -10.68 -13.40 14.48
N TYR A 86 -11.23 -13.19 13.28
CA TYR A 86 -12.06 -14.19 12.59
C TYR A 86 -11.32 -15.52 12.39
N ALA A 87 -10.09 -15.46 11.86
CA ALA A 87 -9.26 -16.64 11.62
C ALA A 87 -8.52 -17.14 12.86
N GLN A 88 -8.62 -16.43 14.00
CA GLN A 88 -7.86 -16.69 15.23
C GLN A 88 -6.33 -16.70 15.01
N GLU A 89 -5.85 -15.93 14.04
CA GLU A 89 -4.44 -15.82 13.69
C GLU A 89 -3.73 -14.80 14.57
N ARG A 90 -2.51 -15.15 15.02
CA ARG A 90 -1.70 -14.26 15.86
C ARG A 90 -0.37 -13.97 15.18
N PRO A 91 -0.05 -12.69 14.95
CA PRO A 91 1.23 -12.34 14.38
C PRO A 91 2.42 -12.86 15.19
N PRO A 92 3.52 -13.28 14.53
CA PRO A 92 4.73 -13.69 15.21
C PRO A 92 5.31 -12.62 16.14
N ASN A 93 6.10 -13.03 17.11
CA ASN A 93 6.75 -12.11 18.05
C ASN A 93 7.60 -11.06 17.31
N GLY A 94 7.36 -9.79 17.59
CA GLY A 94 8.05 -8.66 16.97
C GLY A 94 7.37 -8.09 15.72
N TYR A 95 6.27 -8.68 15.27
CA TYR A 95 5.47 -8.18 14.14
C TYR A 95 4.28 -7.38 14.68
N SER A 96 4.01 -6.24 14.05
CA SER A 96 2.77 -5.48 14.23
C SER A 96 2.03 -5.50 12.89
N VAL A 97 0.81 -6.04 12.89
CA VAL A 97 -0.05 -6.11 11.71
C VAL A 97 -1.27 -5.24 11.96
N THR A 98 -1.56 -4.38 11.00
CA THR A 98 -2.78 -3.57 10.96
C THR A 98 -3.46 -3.84 9.64
N ILE A 99 -4.75 -4.15 9.69
CA ILE A 99 -5.58 -4.44 8.53
C ILE A 99 -6.76 -3.49 8.61
N ASP A 100 -6.89 -2.64 7.59
CA ASP A 100 -7.99 -1.71 7.44
C ASP A 100 -8.76 -2.09 6.17
N ILE A 101 -10.06 -2.36 6.31
CA ILE A 101 -10.95 -2.69 5.21
C ILE A 101 -12.07 -1.66 5.20
N THR A 102 -12.24 -0.99 4.06
CA THR A 102 -13.23 0.07 3.86
C THR A 102 -14.20 -0.34 2.76
N ASP A 103 -15.48 -0.08 2.97
CA ASP A 103 -16.50 -0.23 1.92
C ASP A 103 -16.51 1.00 0.99
N GLU A 104 -15.97 0.81 -0.21
CA GLU A 104 -15.89 1.82 -1.25
C GLU A 104 -17.24 2.06 -1.96
N SER A 105 -18.28 1.26 -1.68
CA SER A 105 -19.62 1.44 -2.30
C SER A 105 -20.32 2.75 -1.88
N THR A 106 -19.83 3.38 -0.82
CA THR A 106 -20.30 4.70 -0.35
C THR A 106 -19.73 5.85 -1.17
N HIS A 107 -18.68 5.61 -1.97
CA HIS A 107 -18.09 6.60 -2.85
C HIS A 107 -18.78 6.61 -4.22
N LEU A 108 -18.64 7.73 -4.93
CA LEU A 108 -19.16 7.87 -6.27
C LEU A 108 -18.39 6.96 -7.23
N PRO A 109 -19.06 6.08 -8.01
CA PRO A 109 -18.39 5.21 -8.96
C PRO A 109 -18.00 6.00 -10.22
N ILE A 110 -16.95 6.82 -10.14
CA ILE A 110 -16.55 7.79 -11.18
C ILE A 110 -16.40 7.14 -12.58
N ASN A 111 -15.88 5.91 -12.65
CA ASN A 111 -15.71 5.20 -13.93
C ASN A 111 -17.02 4.66 -14.55
N LEU A 112 -18.11 4.59 -13.78
CA LEU A 112 -19.38 3.98 -14.19
C LEU A 112 -20.56 4.95 -14.15
N ILE A 113 -20.37 6.14 -13.57
CA ILE A 113 -21.44 7.13 -13.43
C ILE A 113 -21.82 7.68 -14.81
N ASP A 114 -23.11 7.72 -15.09
CA ASP A 114 -23.58 8.35 -16.31
C ASP A 114 -23.54 9.88 -16.19
N GLU A 115 -23.35 10.56 -17.33
CA GLU A 115 -23.20 12.01 -17.37
C GLU A 115 -24.41 12.75 -16.78
N SER A 116 -25.63 12.20 -16.92
CA SER A 116 -26.85 12.83 -16.40
C SER A 116 -26.93 12.77 -14.87
N THR A 117 -26.55 11.63 -14.28
CA THR A 117 -26.46 11.45 -12.83
C THR A 117 -25.34 12.30 -12.24
N LEU A 118 -24.17 12.35 -12.90
CA LEU A 118 -23.08 13.22 -12.45
C LEU A 118 -23.48 14.70 -12.46
N ASN A 119 -24.10 15.16 -13.55
CA ASN A 119 -24.62 16.53 -13.65
C ASN A 119 -25.58 16.86 -12.50
N ARG A 120 -26.53 15.97 -12.21
CA ARG A 120 -27.47 16.15 -11.09
C ARG A 120 -26.76 16.23 -9.74
N ILE A 121 -25.72 15.41 -9.51
CA ILE A 121 -24.97 15.44 -8.25
C ILE A 121 -24.21 16.77 -8.11
N LEU A 122 -23.52 17.20 -9.17
CA LEU A 122 -22.77 18.46 -9.17
C LEU A 122 -23.69 19.67 -8.98
N GLU A 123 -24.83 19.72 -9.67
CA GLU A 123 -25.82 20.79 -9.56
C GLU A 123 -26.56 20.73 -8.19
N ASP A 124 -27.18 19.61 -7.83
CA ASP A 124 -28.09 19.55 -6.68
C ASP A 124 -27.36 19.41 -5.33
N THR A 125 -26.22 18.71 -5.29
CA THR A 125 -25.51 18.41 -4.03
C THR A 125 -24.37 19.38 -3.77
N PHE A 126 -23.65 19.78 -4.83
CA PHE A 126 -22.49 20.66 -4.72
C PHE A 126 -22.78 22.11 -5.12
N ASP A 127 -24.00 22.43 -5.59
CA ASP A 127 -24.42 23.79 -5.99
C ASP A 127 -23.50 24.40 -7.06
N ILE A 128 -22.98 23.57 -7.96
CA ILE A 128 -22.14 23.99 -9.09
C ILE A 128 -23.07 24.51 -10.20
N ASP A 129 -22.71 25.62 -10.84
CA ASP A 129 -23.53 26.18 -11.90
C ASP A 129 -23.60 25.26 -13.13
N PHE A 130 -24.64 25.46 -13.94
CA PHE A 130 -24.89 24.64 -15.12
C PHE A 130 -23.71 24.63 -16.10
N GLY A 131 -23.03 25.76 -16.32
CA GLY A 131 -21.94 25.85 -17.28
C GLY A 131 -20.77 24.98 -16.87
N THR A 132 -20.26 25.22 -15.66
CA THR A 132 -19.15 24.44 -15.09
C THR A 132 -19.51 22.96 -14.93
N THR A 133 -20.75 22.65 -14.57
CA THR A 133 -21.20 21.25 -14.44
C THR A 133 -21.08 20.50 -15.78
N ARG A 134 -21.54 21.09 -16.88
CA ARG A 134 -21.43 20.45 -18.21
C ARG A 134 -19.98 20.30 -18.66
N GLU A 135 -19.15 21.28 -18.34
CA GLU A 135 -17.74 21.24 -18.65
C GLU A 135 -17.03 20.09 -17.89
N LEU A 136 -17.25 19.99 -16.57
CA LEU A 136 -16.71 18.91 -15.75
C LEU A 136 -17.21 17.52 -16.20
N SER A 137 -18.51 17.40 -16.49
CA SER A 137 -19.10 16.11 -16.86
C SER A 137 -18.65 15.63 -18.25
N SER A 138 -18.64 16.53 -19.23
CA SER A 138 -18.25 16.21 -20.60
C SER A 138 -16.74 15.95 -20.71
N THR A 139 -15.89 16.73 -20.04
CA THR A 139 -14.43 16.48 -20.04
C THR A 139 -14.05 15.18 -19.34
N LEU A 140 -14.73 14.83 -18.24
CA LEU A 140 -14.55 13.52 -17.59
C LEU A 140 -14.99 12.37 -18.50
N ALA A 141 -16.10 12.55 -19.22
CA ALA A 141 -16.62 11.52 -20.13
C ALA A 141 -15.69 11.29 -21.33
N ASP A 142 -15.16 12.36 -21.94
CA ASP A 142 -14.15 12.27 -23.02
C ASP A 142 -12.86 11.61 -22.49
N TRP A 143 -12.41 11.95 -21.27
CA TRP A 143 -11.21 11.32 -20.68
C TRP A 143 -11.32 9.80 -20.52
N ILE A 144 -12.53 9.30 -20.19
CA ILE A 144 -12.77 7.89 -19.83
C ILE A 144 -13.14 7.03 -21.03
N ASP A 145 -13.88 7.58 -22.00
CA ASP A 145 -14.38 6.76 -23.09
C ASP A 145 -13.27 6.40 -24.09
N SER A 146 -13.48 5.36 -24.92
CA SER A 146 -12.40 4.82 -25.75
C SER A 146 -12.23 5.54 -27.10
N ASN A 147 -12.97 6.61 -27.36
CA ASN A 147 -12.96 7.26 -28.67
C ASN A 147 -12.24 8.62 -28.60
N GLU A 148 -12.26 9.38 -29.70
CA GLU A 148 -11.61 10.70 -29.77
C GLU A 148 -12.64 11.73 -30.29
N ASN A 149 -13.94 11.46 -30.11
CA ASN A 149 -14.99 12.37 -30.54
C ASN A 149 -15.32 13.31 -29.39
N GLN A 150 -14.75 14.51 -29.46
CA GLN A 150 -14.94 15.55 -28.46
C GLN A 150 -16.41 15.92 -28.29
N ARG A 151 -16.89 15.94 -27.04
CA ARG A 151 -18.22 16.45 -26.67
C ARG A 151 -18.25 17.98 -26.73
N LEU A 152 -19.46 18.56 -26.75
CA LEU A 152 -19.64 20.02 -26.89
C LEU A 152 -18.87 20.85 -25.85
N ASN A 153 -18.79 20.37 -24.60
CA ASN A 153 -18.02 21.00 -23.52
C ASN A 153 -16.92 20.04 -23.01
N GLY A 154 -16.46 19.13 -23.87
CA GLY A 154 -15.46 18.12 -23.55
C GLY A 154 -14.07 18.48 -24.04
N ALA A 155 -13.11 17.60 -23.80
CA ALA A 155 -11.71 17.77 -24.17
C ALA A 155 -11.09 16.41 -24.46
N GLU A 156 -10.45 16.28 -25.62
CA GLU A 156 -9.86 15.05 -26.14
C GLU A 156 -8.33 15.16 -26.26
N SER A 157 -7.67 14.12 -26.77
CA SER A 157 -6.21 14.12 -26.92
C SER A 157 -5.66 15.36 -27.63
N GLU A 158 -6.37 15.93 -28.60
CA GLU A 158 -5.94 17.15 -29.29
C GLU A 158 -5.82 18.34 -28.32
N ASP A 159 -6.76 18.50 -27.38
CA ASP A 159 -6.74 19.57 -26.38
C ASP A 159 -5.60 19.41 -25.36
N TYR A 160 -5.24 18.18 -25.00
CA TYR A 160 -4.18 17.88 -24.01
C TYR A 160 -2.76 17.92 -24.60
N LEU A 161 -2.63 17.80 -25.93
CA LEU A 161 -1.34 17.92 -26.61
C LEU A 161 -0.81 19.36 -26.65
N ASP A 162 -1.67 20.35 -26.37
CA ASP A 162 -1.30 21.76 -26.24
C ASP A 162 -0.79 22.12 -24.83
N GLU A 163 -0.89 21.21 -23.86
CA GLU A 163 -0.41 21.41 -22.48
C GLU A 163 1.12 21.27 -22.36
N ASP A 164 1.71 21.76 -21.26
CA ASP A 164 3.15 21.64 -20.97
C ASP A 164 3.41 20.91 -19.63
N PRO A 165 3.94 19.67 -19.65
CA PRO A 165 4.31 18.89 -20.82
C PRO A 165 3.08 18.37 -21.59
N PRO A 166 3.19 18.08 -22.90
CA PRO A 166 2.07 17.59 -23.68
C PRO A 166 1.74 16.13 -23.34
N TYR A 167 0.45 15.82 -23.23
CA TYR A 167 -0.05 14.47 -22.99
C TYR A 167 -1.31 14.19 -23.80
N ARG A 168 -1.89 12.99 -23.64
CA ARG A 168 -3.13 12.57 -24.30
C ARG A 168 -4.18 12.24 -23.26
N ALA A 169 -5.45 12.26 -23.68
CA ALA A 169 -6.52 11.68 -22.89
C ALA A 169 -6.22 10.19 -22.60
N ALA A 170 -6.70 9.69 -21.47
CA ALA A 170 -6.46 8.29 -21.09
C ALA A 170 -7.18 7.30 -22.03
N ASN A 171 -8.33 7.72 -22.55
CA ASN A 171 -9.24 6.94 -23.39
C ASN A 171 -9.59 5.58 -22.77
N GLY A 172 -9.82 5.61 -21.46
CA GLY A 172 -10.12 4.43 -20.65
C GLY A 172 -10.42 4.78 -19.19
N PRO A 173 -10.87 3.80 -18.40
CA PRO A 173 -11.18 4.01 -16.99
C PRO A 173 -10.00 4.59 -16.22
N LEU A 174 -10.28 5.55 -15.34
CA LEU A 174 -9.30 6.11 -14.40
C LEU A 174 -8.67 4.96 -13.61
N GLN A 175 -7.34 4.90 -13.61
CA GLN A 175 -6.55 3.97 -12.79
C GLN A 175 -6.29 4.55 -11.39
N SER A 176 -6.31 5.88 -11.27
CA SER A 176 -6.16 6.60 -10.01
C SER A 176 -6.97 7.90 -10.01
N LEU A 177 -7.53 8.28 -8.86
CA LEU A 177 -8.17 9.59 -8.68
C LEU A 177 -7.19 10.76 -8.91
N ASN A 178 -5.87 10.53 -8.83
CA ASN A 178 -4.88 11.56 -9.15
C ASN A 178 -4.94 12.01 -10.62
N GLU A 179 -5.47 11.17 -11.52
CA GLU A 179 -5.64 11.52 -12.93
C GLU A 179 -6.67 12.64 -13.13
N LEU A 180 -7.60 12.84 -12.19
CA LEU A 180 -8.55 13.95 -12.27
C LEU A 180 -7.83 15.31 -12.38
N ARG A 181 -6.63 15.45 -11.81
CA ARG A 181 -5.82 16.67 -11.92
C ARG A 181 -5.27 16.94 -13.33
N LEU A 182 -5.28 15.94 -14.21
CA LEU A 182 -4.86 16.06 -15.61
C LEU A 182 -6.00 16.51 -16.52
N ILE A 183 -7.24 16.54 -16.02
CA ILE A 183 -8.38 16.98 -16.79
C ILE A 183 -8.45 18.51 -16.69
N LYS A 184 -8.47 19.20 -17.84
CA LYS A 184 -8.23 20.66 -17.99
C LYS A 184 -9.12 21.56 -17.13
N VAL A 185 -10.27 21.06 -16.70
CA VAL A 185 -11.33 21.79 -15.98
C VAL A 185 -11.37 21.42 -14.49
N TRP A 186 -10.63 20.38 -14.11
CA TRP A 186 -10.57 19.84 -12.74
C TRP A 186 -9.31 20.32 -11.98
N GLN A 187 -8.57 21.27 -12.54
CA GLN A 187 -7.42 21.95 -11.92
C GLN A 187 -7.87 23.09 -11.00
#